data_AF-A0A673I703-F1
#
_entry.id   AF-A0A673I703-F1
#
_cell.length_a   1.000
_cell.length_b   1.000
_cell.length_c   1.000
_cell.angle_alpha   90.00
_cell.angle_beta   90.00
_cell.angle_gamma   90.00
#
_symmetry.space_group_name_H-M   'P 1'
#
loop_
_entity.id
_entity.type
_entity.pdbx_description
1 polymer ?
#
loop_
_entity_poly.entity_id
_entity_poly.type
_entity_poly.pdbx_seq_one_letter_code
_entity_poly.pdbx_strand_id
1 'polypeptide(L)'
;CCTFISESPSEESNSFPSFFPLDFNNDDFICKSDLEKTLNKLTRNELTEDEVRMVCEKVIDEADLDNDGRLSLEDFQHMIVRAPDFLRMMLWI
;
A
#
# COMPACT_ATOMS: atom_id res chain seq x y z
N CYS A 1 29.74 24.53 12.19
CA CYS A 1 29.30 24.37 13.59
C CYS A 1 27.79 24.21 13.56
N CYS A 2 27.31 23.16 14.23
CA CYS A 2 25.96 22.60 14.17
C CYS A 2 24.84 23.57 14.57
N THR A 3 23.67 23.44 13.95
CA THR A 3 22.39 23.25 14.67
C THR A 3 21.49 22.33 13.85
N PHE A 4 20.96 21.34 14.55
CA PHE A 4 20.18 20.19 14.14
C PHE A 4 18.68 20.55 14.14
N ILE A 5 17.98 20.16 13.07
CA ILE A 5 16.59 19.67 12.95
C ILE A 5 15.44 20.51 13.57
N SER A 6 14.56 20.99 12.69
CA SER A 6 13.13 20.77 12.86
C SER A 6 12.55 20.42 11.49
N GLU A 7 12.44 19.11 11.31
CA GLU A 7 11.64 18.39 10.34
C GLU A 7 10.29 19.10 10.14
N SER A 8 10.17 19.82 9.05
CA SER A 8 8.88 20.17 8.48
C SER A 8 8.55 19.05 7.49
N PRO A 9 7.58 18.16 7.74
CA PRO A 9 6.95 17.48 6.64
C PRO A 9 6.35 18.59 5.78
N SER A 10 7.01 18.84 4.65
CA SER A 10 6.56 19.79 3.66
C SER A 10 5.15 19.42 3.27
N GLU A 11 4.20 20.23 3.73
CA GLU A 11 2.87 20.39 3.17
C GLU A 11 3.02 20.74 1.69
N GLU A 12 3.22 19.73 0.84
CA GLU A 12 2.88 19.79 -0.56
C GLU A 12 1.55 19.04 -0.71
N SER A 13 0.48 19.84 -0.62
CA SER A 13 -0.84 19.53 -1.12
C SER A 13 -0.75 19.23 -2.62
N ASN A 14 -0.40 17.98 -2.95
CA ASN A 14 -0.54 17.42 -4.28
C ASN A 14 -1.32 16.13 -4.14
N SER A 15 -2.29 15.97 -5.03
CA SER A 15 -3.29 14.91 -5.09
C SER A 15 -2.65 13.52 -5.30
N PHE A 16 -1.91 13.02 -4.32
CA PHE A 16 -1.49 11.62 -4.28
C PHE A 16 -2.72 10.79 -3.85
N PRO A 17 -3.11 9.74 -4.59
CA PRO A 17 -4.10 8.79 -4.11
C PRO A 17 -3.59 8.26 -2.78
N SER A 18 -4.33 8.56 -1.72
CA SER A 18 -3.92 8.37 -0.34
C SER A 18 -3.37 6.95 -0.12
N PHE A 19 -2.09 6.88 0.23
CA PHE A 19 -1.42 5.68 0.76
C PHE A 19 -1.99 5.28 2.14
N PHE A 20 -2.54 6.27 2.84
CA PHE A 20 -3.03 6.24 4.22
C PHE A 20 -4.14 5.25 4.62
N PRO A 21 -5.06 4.78 3.76
CA PRO A 21 -6.08 3.81 4.16
C PRO A 21 -5.60 2.35 4.12
N LEU A 22 -4.47 2.07 3.45
CA LEU A 22 -3.93 0.72 3.24
C LEU A 22 -2.91 0.32 4.31
N ASP A 23 -2.16 1.27 4.84
CA ASP A 23 -1.22 1.07 5.94
C ASP A 23 -1.97 1.14 7.29
N PHE A 24 -2.11 -0.01 7.96
CA PHE A 24 -2.80 -0.09 9.26
C PHE A 24 -1.86 0.09 10.46
N ASN A 25 -0.57 -0.15 10.29
CA ASN A 25 0.46 -0.10 11.32
C ASN A 25 1.23 1.23 11.32
N ASN A 26 0.99 2.11 10.33
CA ASN A 26 1.69 3.38 10.13
C ASN A 26 3.20 3.19 10.12
N ASP A 27 3.68 2.14 9.44
CA ASP A 27 5.12 1.92 9.26
C ASP A 27 5.62 2.38 7.89
N ASP A 28 4.79 3.05 7.08
CA ASP A 28 5.09 3.50 5.72
C ASP A 28 5.33 2.34 4.73
N PHE A 29 5.02 1.10 5.12
CA PHE A 29 5.12 -0.09 4.29
C PHE A 29 3.80 -0.85 4.24
N ILE A 30 3.46 -1.41 3.07
CA ILE A 30 2.31 -2.32 2.97
C ILE A 30 2.82 -3.75 3.08
N CYS A 31 2.55 -4.38 4.22
CA CYS A 31 2.85 -5.79 4.43
C CYS A 31 1.67 -6.68 4.01
N LYS A 32 1.91 -7.99 3.86
CA LYS A 32 0.84 -8.98 3.58
C LYS A 32 -0.36 -8.84 4.54
N SER A 33 -0.11 -8.62 5.82
CA SER A 33 -1.18 -8.46 6.82
C SER A 33 -2.05 -7.23 6.61
N ASP A 34 -1.50 -6.13 6.10
CA ASP A 34 -2.25 -4.91 5.82
C ASP A 34 -3.07 -5.06 4.55
N LEU A 35 -2.51 -5.77 3.57
CA LEU A 35 -3.22 -6.16 2.36
C LEU A 35 -4.38 -7.13 2.68
N GLU A 36 -4.19 -8.11 3.58
CA GLU A 36 -5.24 -9.02 4.03
C GLU A 36 -6.40 -8.27 4.72
N LYS A 37 -6.08 -7.31 5.60
CA LYS A 37 -7.10 -6.47 6.27
C LYS A 37 -7.86 -5.62 5.27
N THR A 38 -7.15 -5.05 4.29
CA THR A 38 -7.75 -4.23 3.25
C THR A 38 -8.67 -5.07 2.37
N LEU A 39 -8.20 -6.23 1.89
CA LEU A 39 -9.00 -7.14 1.09
C LEU A 39 -10.26 -7.60 1.84
N ASN A 40 -10.14 -7.97 3.12
CA ASN A 40 -11.29 -8.32 3.94
C ASN A 40 -12.31 -7.17 4.06
N LYS A 41 -11.85 -5.92 4.20
CA LYS A 41 -12.75 -4.76 4.21
C LYS A 41 -13.43 -4.53 2.85
N LEU A 42 -12.68 -4.67 1.76
CA LEU A 42 -13.17 -4.45 0.40
C LEU A 42 -14.19 -5.49 -0.03
N THR A 43 -13.89 -6.77 0.25
CA THR A 43 -14.76 -7.88 -0.09
C THR A 43 -15.77 -8.20 1.00
N ARG A 44 -15.80 -7.41 2.10
CA ARG A 44 -16.69 -7.63 3.25
C ARG A 44 -16.62 -9.08 3.78
N ASN A 45 -15.41 -9.64 3.83
CA ASN A 45 -15.16 -11.05 4.18
C ASN A 45 -15.87 -12.07 3.26
N GLU A 46 -16.14 -11.73 1.99
CA GLU A 46 -16.67 -12.69 1.00
C GLU A 46 -15.61 -13.67 0.48
N LEU A 47 -14.31 -13.30 0.55
CA LEU A 47 -13.20 -14.17 0.16
C LEU A 47 -12.77 -15.10 1.30
N THR A 48 -12.33 -16.30 0.94
CA THR A 48 -11.71 -17.25 1.87
C THR A 48 -10.26 -16.86 2.20
N GLU A 49 -9.74 -17.31 3.35
CA GLU A 49 -8.36 -17.04 3.77
C GLU A 49 -7.33 -17.43 2.69
N ASP A 50 -7.52 -18.58 2.02
CA ASP A 50 -6.67 -19.03 0.91
C ASP A 50 -6.73 -18.08 -0.29
N GLU A 51 -7.91 -17.58 -0.65
CA GLU A 51 -8.06 -16.64 -1.76
C GLU A 51 -7.42 -15.29 -1.44
N VAL A 52 -7.66 -14.77 -0.23
CA VAL A 52 -7.01 -13.54 0.23
C VAL A 52 -5.49 -13.71 0.19
N ARG A 53 -4.96 -14.85 0.68
CA ARG A 53 -3.53 -15.16 0.60
C ARG A 53 -3.02 -15.17 -0.84
N MET A 54 -3.70 -15.85 -1.75
CA MET A 54 -3.29 -15.91 -3.16
C MET A 54 -3.24 -14.51 -3.79
N VAL A 55 -4.23 -13.67 -3.52
CA VAL A 55 -4.25 -12.29 -4.01
C VAL A 55 -3.10 -11.50 -3.39
N CYS A 56 -2.87 -11.60 -2.08
CA CYS A 56 -1.76 -10.94 -1.41
C CYS A 56 -0.41 -11.37 -1.98
N GLU A 57 -0.19 -12.66 -2.20
CA GLU A 57 1.05 -13.16 -2.78
C GLU A 57 1.26 -12.63 -4.19
N LYS A 58 0.22 -12.62 -5.03
CA LYS A 58 0.34 -12.08 -6.39
C LYS A 58 0.56 -10.57 -6.45
N VAL A 59 -0.07 -9.82 -5.56
CA VAL A 59 0.11 -8.36 -5.51
C VAL A 59 1.53 -8.02 -5.09
N ILE A 60 2.04 -8.68 -4.04
CA ILE A 60 3.44 -8.51 -3.61
C ILE A 60 4.36 -8.91 -4.76
N ASP A 61 4.22 -10.09 -5.35
CA ASP A 61 5.12 -10.58 -6.42
C ASP A 61 5.18 -9.66 -7.67
N GLU A 62 4.09 -8.95 -8.00
CA GLU A 62 4.06 -8.01 -9.13
C GLU A 62 4.47 -6.58 -8.76
N ALA A 63 4.25 -6.15 -7.52
CA ALA A 63 4.47 -4.77 -7.09
C ALA A 63 5.82 -4.57 -6.38
N ASP A 64 6.32 -5.61 -5.69
CA ASP A 64 7.59 -5.62 -4.96
C ASP A 64 8.76 -5.69 -5.95
N LEU A 65 9.36 -4.53 -6.23
CA LEU A 65 10.44 -4.43 -7.22
C LEU A 65 11.79 -4.85 -6.62
N ASP A 66 11.99 -4.63 -5.31
CA ASP A 66 13.23 -4.93 -4.60
C ASP A 66 13.22 -6.29 -3.89
N ASN A 67 12.08 -6.99 -3.91
CA ASN A 67 11.85 -8.33 -3.36
C ASN A 67 12.11 -8.40 -1.85
N ASP A 68 11.78 -7.34 -1.12
CA ASP A 68 11.93 -7.28 0.33
C ASP A 68 10.72 -7.90 1.08
N GLY A 69 9.66 -8.25 0.34
CA GLY A 69 8.42 -8.85 0.83
C GLY A 69 7.42 -7.84 1.38
N ARG A 70 7.63 -6.54 1.15
CA ARG A 70 6.80 -5.41 1.55
C ARG A 70 6.67 -4.47 0.35
N LEU A 71 5.70 -3.55 0.40
CA LEU A 71 5.60 -2.51 -0.63
C LEU A 71 5.97 -1.18 0.00
N SER A 72 7.08 -0.63 -0.49
CA SER A 72 7.50 0.73 -0.17
C SER A 72 6.69 1.75 -0.97
N LEU A 73 6.85 3.02 -0.65
CA LEU A 73 6.22 4.12 -1.39
C LEU A 73 6.62 4.11 -2.89
N GLU A 74 7.86 3.76 -3.20
CA GLU A 74 8.37 3.61 -4.57
C GLU A 74 7.69 2.45 -5.32
N ASP A 75 7.56 1.28 -4.70
CA ASP A 75 6.86 0.12 -5.26
C ASP A 75 5.40 0.43 -5.55
N PHE A 76 4.74 1.12 -4.62
CA PHE A 76 3.35 1.53 -4.79
C PHE A 76 3.16 2.54 -5.92
N GLN A 77 4.06 3.52 -6.06
CA GLN A 77 4.03 4.45 -7.19
C GLN A 77 4.13 3.70 -8.52
N HIS A 78 5.01 2.70 -8.59
CA HIS A 78 5.10 1.82 -9.74
C HIS A 78 3.82 0.99 -9.96
N MET A 79 3.22 0.49 -8.88
CA MET A 79 1.97 -0.27 -8.92
C MET A 79 0.79 0.59 -9.41
N ILE A 80 0.69 1.87 -9.03
CA ILE A 80 -0.33 2.79 -9.55
C ILE A 80 -0.25 2.92 -11.07
N VAL A 81 0.96 3.00 -11.61
CA VAL A 81 1.17 3.15 -13.06
C VAL A 81 0.90 1.85 -13.81
N ARG A 82 1.25 0.71 -13.20
CA ARG A 82 1.20 -0.61 -13.85
C ARG A 82 -0.17 -1.29 -13.71
N ALA A 83 -0.87 -1.05 -12.60
CA ALA A 83 -2.18 -1.63 -12.29
C ALA A 83 -3.17 -0.57 -11.74
N PRO A 84 -3.48 0.48 -12.53
CA PRO A 84 -4.37 1.56 -12.08
C PRO A 84 -5.79 1.06 -11.76
N ASP A 85 -6.27 0.02 -12.45
CA ASP A 85 -7.60 -0.55 -12.22
C ASP A 85 -7.72 -1.25 -10.86
N PHE A 86 -6.64 -1.89 -10.39
CA PHE A 86 -6.60 -2.56 -9.10
C PHE A 86 -6.76 -1.56 -7.94
N LEU A 87 -6.00 -0.47 -8.00
CA LEU A 87 -6.08 0.59 -7.01
C LEU A 87 -7.36 1.42 -7.13
N ARG A 88 -7.90 1.57 -8.33
CA ARG A 88 -9.18 2.26 -8.53
C ARG A 88 -10.35 1.53 -7.86
N MET A 89 -10.32 0.20 -7.78
CA MET A 89 -11.29 -0.56 -6.98
C MET A 89 -11.07 -0.41 -5.47
N MET A 90 -9.81 -0.28 -5.02
CA MET A 90 -9.48 -0.11 -3.60
C MET A 90 -9.73 1.31 -3.06
N LEU A 91 -9.43 2.35 -3.84
CA LEU A 91 -9.45 3.77 -3.42
C LEU A 91 -10.83 4.45 -3.52
N TRP A 92 -11.84 3.80 -4.12
CA TRP A 92 -13.19 4.37 -4.28
C TRP A 92 -14.19 3.94 -3.18
N ILE A 93 -13.73 3.27 -2.12
CA ILE A 93 -14.53 2.93 -0.94
C ILE A 93 -14.17 3.81 0.26
#